data_AF-A0A357CWF2-F1
#
_entry.id   AF-A0A357CWF2-F1
#
_cell.length_a   1.000
_cell.length_b   1.000
_cell.length_c   1.000
_cell.angle_alpha   90.00
_cell.angle_beta   90.00
_cell.angle_gamma   90.00
#
_symmetry.space_group_name_H-M   'P 1'
#
loop_
_entity.id
_entity.type
_entity.pdbx_description
1 polymer ?
#
loop_
_entity_poly.entity_id
_entity_poly.type
_entity_poly.pdbx_seq_one_letter_code
_entity_poly.pdbx_strand_id
1 'polypeptide(L)'
;HSFIFVDTVFAEEEGCIYGAFENCTAGELLAHVTGGDLAVYDKNGLLMSPDNMLTTGCALKMLSGGGVVNSAIIIIRGDINCDGKIDPLDYLLLKRSLLGTITIEGNGLKAAFVAGKSNISVVDYIMIKRQYLGTFTIKQNKEV
;
A
#
# COMPACT_ATOMS: atom_id res chain seq x y z
N HIS A 1 16.69 7.10 -10.61
CA HIS A 1 17.09 6.13 -9.58
C HIS A 1 15.92 5.21 -9.36
N SER A 2 16.12 3.90 -9.26
CA SER A 2 15.07 2.92 -8.98
C SER A 2 15.33 2.30 -7.61
N PHE A 3 14.28 1.89 -6.90
CA PHE A 3 14.47 1.20 -5.63
C PHE A 3 15.03 -0.20 -5.90
N ILE A 4 16.09 -0.58 -5.18
CA ILE A 4 16.67 -1.92 -5.27
C ILE A 4 16.11 -2.71 -4.09
N PHE A 5 15.13 -3.56 -4.36
CA PHE A 5 14.60 -4.48 -3.37
C PHE A 5 15.50 -5.71 -3.28
N VAL A 6 15.82 -6.12 -2.07
CA VAL A 6 16.68 -7.28 -1.81
C VAL A 6 15.92 -8.59 -2.03
N ASP A 7 14.60 -8.56 -1.86
CA ASP A 7 13.69 -9.70 -1.97
C ASP A 7 12.51 -9.42 -2.90
N THR A 8 11.83 -10.48 -3.34
CA THR A 8 10.62 -10.41 -4.18
C THR A 8 9.35 -10.10 -3.37
N VAL A 9 9.47 -9.79 -2.08
CA VAL A 9 8.32 -9.45 -1.22
C VAL A 9 7.69 -8.14 -1.67
N PHE A 10 8.54 -7.15 -1.97
CA PHE A 10 8.12 -5.82 -2.41
C PHE A 10 8.35 -5.64 -3.90
N ALA A 11 7.42 -4.96 -4.57
CA ALA A 11 7.53 -4.61 -5.98
C ALA A 11 7.17 -3.14 -6.19
N GLU A 12 7.97 -2.43 -6.97
CA GLU A 12 7.64 -1.08 -7.45
C GLU A 12 6.96 -1.18 -8.82
N GLU A 13 5.74 -0.66 -8.93
CA GLU A 13 5.04 -0.47 -10.20
C GLU A 13 4.51 0.95 -10.30
N GLU A 14 4.84 1.67 -11.38
CA GLU A 14 4.33 3.03 -11.65
C GLU A 14 4.55 4.02 -10.50
N GLY A 15 5.70 3.95 -9.82
CA GLY A 15 6.02 4.80 -8.66
C GLY A 15 5.22 4.46 -7.40
N CYS A 16 4.60 3.28 -7.36
CA CYS A 16 3.94 2.73 -6.17
C CYS A 16 4.62 1.44 -5.72
N ILE A 17 4.85 1.29 -4.43
CA ILE A 17 5.39 0.07 -3.82
C ILE A 17 4.23 -0.78 -3.32
N TYR A 18 4.17 -2.01 -3.80
CA TYR A 18 3.25 -3.06 -3.40
C TYR A 18 4.03 -4.13 -2.64
N GLY A 19 3.34 -4.97 -1.86
CA GLY A 19 3.95 -6.05 -1.07
C GLY A 19 3.91 -5.84 0.44
N ALA A 20 3.57 -4.62 0.90
CA ALA A 20 3.33 -4.37 2.32
C ALA A 20 2.04 -5.07 2.78
N PHE A 21 2.14 -5.86 3.85
CA PHE A 21 1.00 -6.48 4.52
C PHE A 21 0.47 -5.60 5.66
N GLU A 22 -0.68 -5.98 6.21
CA GLU A 22 -1.19 -5.37 7.44
C GLU A 22 -0.17 -5.44 8.57
N ASN A 23 -0.03 -4.36 9.34
CA ASN A 23 0.95 -4.20 10.42
C ASN A 23 2.43 -4.18 9.99
N CYS A 24 2.74 -4.17 8.69
CA CYS A 24 4.11 -4.00 8.22
C CYS A 24 4.69 -2.66 8.71
N THR A 25 5.91 -2.67 9.22
CA THR A 25 6.54 -1.45 9.76
C THR A 25 7.46 -0.77 8.75
N ALA A 26 7.73 0.52 8.95
CA ALA A 26 8.67 1.25 8.12
C ALA A 26 10.08 0.64 8.17
N GLY A 27 10.49 0.12 9.32
CA GLY A 27 11.77 -0.58 9.50
C GLY A 27 11.86 -1.88 8.71
N GLU A 28 10.78 -2.66 8.65
CA GLU A 28 10.72 -3.86 7.82
C GLU A 28 10.89 -3.52 6.34
N LEU A 29 10.17 -2.52 5.83
CA LEU A 29 10.34 -2.07 4.45
C LEU A 29 11.77 -1.57 4.18
N LEU A 30 12.35 -0.77 5.09
CA LEU A 30 13.72 -0.29 4.97
C LEU A 30 14.75 -1.43 4.99
N ALA A 31 14.47 -2.53 5.69
CA ALA A 31 15.35 -3.71 5.69
C ALA A 31 15.37 -4.43 4.33
N HIS A 32 14.29 -4.33 3.56
CA HIS A 32 14.16 -4.97 2.24
C HIS A 32 14.55 -4.05 1.08
N VAL A 33 14.89 -2.78 1.33
CA VAL A 33 15.29 -1.81 0.30
C VAL A 33 16.74 -1.39 0.53
N THR A 34 17.52 -1.39 -0.55
CA THR A 34 18.92 -0.96 -0.55
C THR A 34 19.15 0.13 -1.60
N GLY A 35 20.26 0.86 -1.46
CA GLY A 35 20.70 1.82 -2.49
C GLY A 35 20.90 3.27 -2.04
N GLY A 36 20.97 3.56 -0.74
CA GLY A 36 21.31 4.90 -0.24
C GLY A 36 20.64 5.24 1.09
N ASP A 37 20.60 6.54 1.42
CA ASP A 37 19.89 7.06 2.58
C ASP A 37 18.37 6.99 2.31
N LEU A 38 17.69 6.04 2.93
CA LEU A 38 16.25 5.80 2.73
C LEU A 38 15.47 6.31 3.94
N ALA A 39 14.37 7.01 3.66
CA ALA A 39 13.48 7.54 4.69
C ALA A 39 12.02 7.33 4.29
N VAL A 40 11.21 6.86 5.22
CA VAL A 40 9.77 6.70 5.03
C VAL A 40 9.06 7.92 5.61
N TYR A 41 8.12 8.46 4.86
CA TYR A 41 7.28 9.57 5.25
C TYR A 41 5.81 9.10 5.31
N ASP A 42 5.06 9.64 6.27
CA ASP A 42 3.62 9.39 6.38
C ASP A 42 2.85 10.10 5.25
N LYS A 43 1.56 9.82 5.10
CA LYS A 43 0.64 10.51 4.17
C LYS A 43 0.63 12.02 4.34
N ASN A 44 1.00 12.51 5.52
CA ASN A 44 1.13 13.94 5.85
C ASN A 44 2.51 14.53 5.52
N GLY A 45 3.45 13.72 5.02
CA GLY A 45 4.82 14.15 4.73
C GLY A 45 5.73 14.25 5.95
N LEU A 46 5.33 13.70 7.10
CA LEU A 46 6.15 13.64 8.31
C LEU A 46 7.07 12.41 8.26
N LEU A 47 8.34 12.57 8.66
CA LEU A 47 9.27 11.45 8.76
C LEU A 47 8.76 10.43 9.78
N MET A 48 8.68 9.17 9.38
CA MET A 48 8.24 8.06 10.23
C MET A 48 9.42 7.40 10.92
N SER A 49 9.21 7.03 12.18
CA SER A 49 10.12 6.12 12.89
C SER A 49 10.05 4.72 12.29
N PRO A 50 11.13 3.93 12.35
CA PRO A 50 11.14 2.55 11.87
C PRO A 50 10.05 1.67 12.51
N ASP A 51 9.69 1.94 13.76
CA ASP A 51 8.68 1.16 14.50
C ASP A 51 7.23 1.52 14.13
N ASN A 52 7.04 2.57 13.32
CA ASN A 52 5.70 2.98 12.93
C ASN A 52 5.17 2.05 11.81
N MET A 53 3.90 1.66 11.93
CA MET A 53 3.21 0.88 10.91
C MET A 53 3.03 1.70 9.63
N LEU A 54 3.28 1.05 8.50
CA LEU A 54 2.99 1.58 7.18
C LEU A 54 1.49 1.61 6.96
N THR A 55 1.04 2.65 6.27
CA THR A 55 -0.34 2.80 5.83
C THR A 55 -0.36 3.08 4.33
N THR A 56 -1.49 2.83 3.68
CA THR A 56 -1.64 3.24 2.28
C THR A 56 -1.48 4.75 2.16
N GLY A 57 -0.52 5.17 1.33
CA GLY A 57 -0.17 6.57 1.14
C GLY A 57 1.07 7.06 1.87
N CYS A 58 1.72 6.22 2.67
CA CYS A 58 3.10 6.48 3.08
C CYS A 58 4.01 6.59 1.83
N ALA A 59 5.05 7.41 1.90
CA ALA A 59 5.98 7.62 0.81
C ALA A 59 7.40 7.21 1.22
N LEU A 60 7.97 6.23 0.52
CA LEU A 60 9.39 5.92 0.63
C LEU A 60 10.17 6.93 -0.23
N LYS A 61 11.11 7.64 0.38
CA LYS A 61 12.00 8.57 -0.32
C LYS A 61 13.44 8.12 -0.19
N MET A 62 14.15 8.22 -1.30
CA MET A 62 15.59 8.00 -1.37
C MET A 62 16.27 9.36 -1.39
N LEU A 63 17.23 9.55 -0.48
CA LEU A 63 18.02 10.75 -0.33
C LEU A 63 19.44 10.48 -0.82
N SER A 64 20.01 11.44 -1.55
CA SER A 64 21.41 11.42 -1.95
C SER A 64 21.94 12.85 -1.93
N GLY A 65 23.06 13.08 -1.23
CA GLY A 65 23.68 14.41 -1.14
C GLY A 65 22.80 15.50 -0.51
N GLY A 66 21.84 15.14 0.35
CA GLY A 66 20.94 16.08 1.02
C GLY A 66 19.64 16.42 0.27
N GLY A 67 19.39 15.80 -0.89
CA GLY A 67 18.16 15.97 -1.67
C GLY A 67 17.42 14.66 -1.92
N VAL A 68 16.10 14.73 -2.12
CA VAL A 68 15.28 13.58 -2.53
C VAL A 68 15.53 13.28 -4.00
N VAL A 69 16.11 12.12 -4.29
CA VAL A 69 16.44 11.67 -5.65
C VAL A 69 15.42 10.68 -6.22
N ASN A 70 14.63 10.04 -5.37
CA ASN A 70 13.50 9.21 -5.78
C ASN A 70 12.42 9.18 -4.69
N SER A 71 11.17 8.95 -5.10
CA SER A 71 10.06 8.75 -4.17
C SER A 71 9.03 7.79 -4.75
N ALA A 72 8.53 6.85 -3.95
CA ALA A 72 7.42 5.99 -4.31
C ALA A 72 6.38 5.90 -3.18
N ILE A 73 5.12 5.72 -3.57
CA ILE A 73 3.99 5.64 -2.64
C ILE A 73 3.72 4.19 -2.28
N ILE A 74 3.64 3.89 -1.00
CA ILE A 74 3.33 2.55 -0.49
C ILE A 74 1.82 2.34 -0.56
N ILE A 75 1.40 1.25 -1.18
CA ILE A 75 -0.01 0.86 -1.32
C ILE A 75 -0.20 -0.53 -0.70
N ILE A 76 -1.08 -0.61 0.29
CA ILE A 76 -1.50 -1.88 0.89
C ILE A 76 -2.83 -2.27 0.24
N ARG A 77 -2.87 -3.38 -0.49
CA ARG A 77 -4.08 -3.85 -1.16
C ARG A 77 -5.12 -4.26 -0.14
N GLY A 78 -6.31 -3.70 -0.25
CA GLY A 78 -7.42 -3.91 0.68
C GLY A 78 -7.58 -2.82 1.74
N ASP A 79 -6.58 -1.97 1.97
CA ASP A 79 -6.64 -0.80 2.86
C ASP A 79 -7.16 0.42 2.09
N ILE A 80 -8.49 0.53 2.02
CA ILE A 80 -9.19 1.55 1.22
C ILE A 80 -9.24 2.86 1.97
N ASN A 81 -9.37 2.82 3.29
CA ASN A 81 -9.46 3.99 4.14
C ASN A 81 -8.08 4.62 4.47
N CYS A 82 -6.97 3.96 4.07
CA CYS A 82 -5.59 4.40 4.29
C CYS A 82 -5.20 4.49 5.77
N ASP A 83 -5.58 3.47 6.54
CA ASP A 83 -5.27 3.32 7.96
C ASP A 83 -4.23 2.22 8.26
N GLY A 84 -3.79 1.47 7.25
CA GLY A 84 -2.80 0.40 7.34
C GLY A 84 -3.35 -0.94 7.83
N LYS A 85 -4.67 -1.05 7.99
CA LYS A 85 -5.37 -2.28 8.37
C LYS A 85 -6.36 -2.65 7.26
N ILE A 86 -6.75 -3.93 7.25
CA ILE A 86 -7.81 -4.41 6.36
C ILE A 86 -9.00 -4.80 7.23
N ASP A 87 -9.95 -3.88 7.38
CA ASP A 87 -11.01 -3.97 8.35
C ASP A 87 -12.42 -3.91 7.71
N PRO A 88 -13.50 -3.96 8.52
CA PRO A 88 -14.86 -3.85 8.01
C PRO A 88 -15.21 -2.54 7.31
N LEU A 89 -14.50 -1.46 7.64
CA LEU A 89 -14.72 -0.15 7.04
C LEU A 89 -14.24 -0.15 5.60
N ASP A 90 -13.15 -0.87 5.27
CA ASP A 90 -12.64 -0.92 3.89
C ASP A 90 -13.65 -1.49 2.90
N TYR A 91 -14.17 -2.71 3.17
CA TYR A 91 -15.18 -3.29 2.29
C TYR A 91 -16.51 -2.53 2.34
N LEU A 92 -16.80 -1.81 3.43
CA LEU A 92 -18.00 -0.96 3.53
C LEU A 92 -17.87 0.25 2.61
N LEU A 93 -16.72 0.93 2.61
CA LEU A 93 -16.43 2.03 1.70
C LEU A 93 -16.50 1.55 0.25
N LEU A 94 -15.92 0.39 -0.06
CA LEU A 94 -16.01 -0.18 -1.40
C LEU A 94 -17.45 -0.45 -1.83
N LYS A 95 -18.26 -1.03 -0.93
CA LYS A 95 -19.69 -1.26 -1.16
C LYS A 95 -20.43 0.07 -1.40
N ARG A 96 -20.15 1.09 -0.60
CA ARG A 96 -20.74 2.43 -0.76
C ARG A 96 -20.36 3.05 -2.10
N SER A 97 -19.14 2.84 -2.55
CA SER A 97 -18.67 3.32 -3.85
C SER A 97 -19.32 2.58 -5.01
N LEU A 98 -19.44 1.25 -4.92
CA LEU A 98 -20.19 0.43 -5.88
C LEU A 98 -21.68 0.83 -5.96
N LEU A 99 -22.27 1.30 -4.86
CA LEU A 99 -23.64 1.83 -4.82
C LEU A 99 -23.74 3.29 -5.30
N GLY A 100 -22.62 3.95 -5.65
CA GLY A 100 -22.58 5.34 -6.08
C GLY A 100 -22.82 6.37 -4.97
N THR A 101 -22.72 5.96 -3.70
CA THR A 101 -22.96 6.85 -2.56
C THR A 101 -21.72 7.62 -2.10
N ILE A 102 -20.53 7.15 -2.47
CA ILE A 102 -19.24 7.80 -2.25
C ILE A 102 -18.33 7.56 -3.47
N THR A 103 -17.32 8.39 -3.65
CA THR A 103 -16.25 8.16 -4.63
C THR A 103 -14.96 7.90 -3.88
N ILE A 104 -14.27 6.80 -4.22
CA ILE A 104 -12.94 6.48 -3.69
C ILE A 104 -11.93 6.95 -4.74
N GLU A 105 -10.97 7.77 -4.33
CA GLU A 105 -9.97 8.37 -5.22
C GLU A 105 -8.56 8.22 -4.64
N GLY A 106 -7.55 8.49 -5.47
CA GLY A 106 -6.14 8.50 -5.05
C GLY A 106 -5.63 7.13 -4.61
N ASN A 107 -4.93 7.10 -3.48
CA ASN A 107 -4.21 5.91 -3.01
C ASN A 107 -5.18 4.80 -2.57
N GLY A 108 -6.31 5.15 -1.95
CA GLY A 108 -7.35 4.19 -1.56
C GLY A 108 -8.00 3.50 -2.76
N LEU A 109 -8.08 4.18 -3.91
CA LEU A 109 -8.54 3.57 -5.17
C LEU A 109 -7.55 2.52 -5.67
N LYS A 110 -6.25 2.81 -5.60
CA LYS A 110 -5.19 1.84 -5.96
C LYS A 110 -5.21 0.62 -5.02
N ALA A 111 -5.42 0.84 -3.73
CA ALA A 111 -5.58 -0.24 -2.74
C ALA A 111 -6.83 -1.09 -2.97
N ALA A 112 -7.91 -0.49 -3.50
CA ALA A 112 -9.15 -1.20 -3.82
C ALA A 112 -9.04 -2.18 -5.00
N PHE A 113 -8.04 -2.03 -5.88
CA PHE A 113 -7.85 -2.90 -7.05
C PHE A 113 -7.18 -4.24 -6.70
N VAL A 114 -7.89 -5.06 -5.95
CA VAL A 114 -7.39 -6.36 -5.46
C VAL A 114 -7.42 -7.44 -6.55
N ALA A 115 -8.44 -7.44 -7.40
CA ALA A 115 -8.61 -8.39 -8.49
C ALA A 115 -7.70 -8.10 -9.70
N GLY A 116 -6.85 -7.08 -9.62
CA GLY A 116 -5.91 -6.71 -10.69
C GLY A 116 -6.57 -6.11 -11.94
N LYS A 117 -7.81 -5.64 -11.83
CA LYS A 117 -8.53 -4.93 -12.90
C LYS A 117 -8.39 -3.43 -12.73
N SER A 118 -8.57 -2.68 -13.82
CA SER A 118 -8.54 -1.21 -13.83
C SER A 118 -9.79 -0.55 -13.24
N ASN A 119 -10.81 -1.33 -12.87
CA ASN A 119 -12.08 -0.84 -12.35
C ASN A 119 -12.48 -1.60 -11.08
N ILE A 120 -13.02 -0.86 -10.11
CA ILE A 120 -13.59 -1.43 -8.89
C ILE A 120 -14.79 -2.28 -9.30
N SER A 121 -14.81 -3.52 -8.83
CA SER A 121 -15.89 -4.47 -9.10
C SER A 121 -16.38 -5.14 -7.81
N VAL A 122 -17.53 -5.82 -7.91
CA VAL A 122 -18.05 -6.63 -6.82
C VAL A 122 -17.06 -7.75 -6.42
N VAL A 123 -16.19 -8.16 -7.34
CA VAL A 123 -15.15 -9.17 -7.06
C VAL A 123 -14.13 -8.64 -6.05
N ASP A 124 -13.68 -7.39 -6.21
CA ASP A 124 -12.76 -6.73 -5.26
C ASP A 124 -13.37 -6.66 -3.86
N TYR A 125 -14.65 -6.30 -3.78
CA TYR A 125 -15.42 -6.31 -2.54
C TYR A 125 -15.47 -7.68 -1.87
N ILE A 126 -15.73 -8.74 -2.65
CA ILE A 126 -15.77 -10.11 -2.11
C ILE A 126 -14.38 -10.52 -1.62
N MET A 127 -13.31 -10.17 -2.32
CA MET A 127 -11.94 -10.52 -1.92
C MET A 127 -11.54 -9.86 -0.59
N ILE A 128 -11.79 -8.56 -0.43
CA ILE A 128 -11.51 -7.83 0.82
C ILE A 128 -12.36 -8.37 1.97
N LYS A 129 -13.64 -8.63 1.71
CA LYS A 129 -14.51 -9.25 2.72
C LYS A 129 -13.99 -10.63 3.14
N ARG A 130 -13.49 -11.44 2.20
CA ARG A 130 -12.96 -12.77 2.49
C ARG A 130 -11.62 -12.73 3.22
N GLN A 131 -10.77 -11.72 2.96
CA GLN A 131 -9.57 -11.41 3.74
C GLN A 131 -9.93 -11.19 5.20
N TYR A 132 -10.86 -10.26 5.45
CA TYR A 132 -11.31 -9.96 6.81
C TYR A 132 -11.92 -11.20 7.51
N LEU A 133 -12.65 -12.04 6.78
CA LEU A 133 -13.21 -13.29 7.31
C LEU A 133 -12.17 -14.42 7.48
N GLY A 134 -10.91 -14.22 7.07
CA GLY A 134 -9.86 -15.25 7.12
C GLY A 134 -10.05 -16.41 6.13
N THR A 135 -10.91 -16.26 5.13
CA THR A 135 -11.24 -17.30 4.14
C THR A 135 -10.52 -17.13 2.79
N PHE A 136 -9.69 -16.10 2.70
CA PHE A 136 -8.88 -15.76 1.54
C PHE A 136 -7.70 -14.89 2.01
N THR A 137 -6.57 -14.96 1.31
CA THR A 137 -5.43 -14.08 1.56
C THR A 137 -5.16 -13.23 0.31
N ILE A 138 -5.27 -11.91 0.44
CA ILE A 138 -4.96 -10.96 -0.62
C ILE A 138 -3.45 -10.96 -0.84
N LYS A 139 -3.07 -11.22 -2.09
CA LYS A 139 -1.69 -11.06 -2.54
C LYS A 139 -1.35 -9.58 -2.61
N GLN A 140 -0.37 -9.18 -1.80
CA GLN A 140 0.12 -7.80 -1.75
C GLN A 140 1.08 -7.49 -2.90
N ASN A 141 1.74 -8.49 -3.48
CA ASN A 141 2.56 -8.38 -4.69
C ASN A 141 1.93 -9.21 -5.84
N LYS A 142 2.05 -8.77 -7.09
CA LYS A 142 1.60 -9.54 -8.27
C LYS A 142 2.45 -10.79 -8.53
N GLU A 143 3.73 -10.76 -8.14
CA GLU A 143 4.70 -11.81 -8.48
C GLU A 143 4.74 -13.00 -7.51
N VAL A 144 4.03 -12.92 -6.37
CA VAL A 144 4.04 -13.95 -5.30
C VAL A 144 2.65 -14.52 -5.07
#